data_AF-A0A151XZ88-F1
#
_entry.id   AF-A0A151XZ88-F1
#
_cell.length_a   1.000
_cell.length_b   1.000
_cell.length_c   1.000
_cell.angle_alpha   90.00
_cell.angle_beta   90.00
_cell.angle_gamma   90.00
#
_symmetry.space_group_name_H-M   'P 1'
#
loop_
_entity.id
_entity.type
_entity.pdbx_description
1 polymer ?
#
loop_
_entity_poly.entity_id
_entity_poly.type
_entity_poly.pdbx_seq_one_letter_code
_entity_poly.pdbx_strand_id
1 'polypeptide(L)'
;MFSFTSNALKAVILASSALLLQACGKPSDQAEEKVVIKPAPKLSNDATTYANEAWKFINQVDGLVYSKKIDQLEEQVRKPARKLSTDWRINVKMTDSVTEGKYALCRKALTSLEIWARETISQSDTAAQKQADYERDKKQCQGAIENPDLGNTDPKKVGV
;
A
#
# COMPACT_ATOMS: atom_id res chain seq x y z
N MET A 1 -40.19 41.93 -29.56
CA MET A 1 -38.75 41.80 -29.82
C MET A 1 -38.00 42.56 -28.74
N PHE A 2 -37.32 41.87 -27.83
CA PHE A 2 -36.29 42.50 -26.97
C PHE A 2 -35.10 41.55 -26.92
N SER A 3 -34.12 41.83 -27.77
CA SER A 3 -32.82 41.18 -27.78
C SER A 3 -31.97 41.87 -26.71
N PHE A 4 -31.77 41.20 -25.58
CA PHE A 4 -30.81 41.66 -24.59
C PHE A 4 -29.41 41.27 -25.08
N THR A 5 -28.63 42.29 -25.43
CA THR A 5 -27.28 42.16 -25.97
C THR A 5 -26.36 41.44 -24.97
N SER A 6 -25.78 40.35 -25.47
CA SER A 6 -25.00 39.30 -24.79
C SER A 6 -23.73 39.76 -24.04
N ASN A 7 -23.42 41.05 -23.95
CA ASN A 7 -22.13 41.52 -23.44
C ASN A 7 -22.19 42.00 -21.98
N ALA A 8 -23.33 42.52 -21.52
CA ALA A 8 -23.49 42.96 -20.13
C ALA A 8 -23.59 41.76 -19.16
N LEU A 9 -24.27 40.69 -19.57
CA LEU A 9 -24.40 39.46 -18.77
C LEU A 9 -23.06 38.76 -18.55
N LYS A 10 -22.17 38.80 -19.56
CA LYS A 10 -20.83 38.20 -19.49
C LYS A 10 -19.91 38.95 -18.53
N ALA A 11 -20.01 40.28 -18.47
CA ALA A 11 -19.23 41.10 -17.56
C ALA A 11 -19.60 40.86 -16.08
N VAL A 12 -20.88 40.63 -15.79
CA VAL A 12 -21.36 40.33 -14.43
C VAL A 12 -20.87 38.96 -13.94
N ILE A 13 -20.87 37.94 -14.81
CA ILE A 13 -20.40 36.59 -14.45
C ILE A 13 -18.87 36.56 -14.22
N LEU A 14 -18.10 37.32 -15.01
CA LEU A 14 -16.64 37.42 -14.81
C LEU A 14 -16.28 38.17 -13.52
N ALA A 15 -17.01 39.25 -13.20
CA ALA A 15 -16.77 40.03 -11.98
C ALA A 15 -17.14 39.26 -10.70
N SER A 16 -18.15 38.38 -10.78
CA SER A 16 -18.58 37.52 -9.66
C SER A 16 -17.56 36.42 -9.31
N SER A 17 -16.69 36.06 -10.27
CA SER A 17 -15.68 35.01 -10.10
C SER A 17 -14.43 35.49 -9.35
N ALA A 18 -14.18 36.80 -9.31
CA ALA A 18 -13.03 37.39 -8.62
C ALA A 18 -13.23 37.51 -7.10
N LEU A 19 -14.48 37.54 -6.63
CA LEU A 19 -14.81 37.69 -5.21
C LEU A 19 -14.82 36.36 -4.43
N LEU A 20 -14.77 35.21 -5.13
CA LEU A 20 -14.74 33.89 -4.49
C LEU A 20 -13.31 33.33 -4.29
N LEU A 21 -12.26 34.03 -4.75
CA LEU A 21 -10.87 33.59 -4.58
C LEU A 21 -10.22 34.05 -3.25
N GLN A 22 -10.93 34.73 -2.35
CA GLN A 22 -10.38 35.18 -1.07
C GLN A 22 -10.57 34.17 0.08
N ALA A 23 -10.39 32.87 -0.18
CA ALA A 23 -10.41 31.85 0.86
C ALA A 23 -9.25 30.86 0.69
N CYS A 24 -8.02 31.30 0.95
CA CYS A 24 -6.92 30.47 1.45
C CYS A 24 -5.75 31.34 1.95
N GLY A 25 -6.05 32.35 2.76
CA GLY A 25 -5.05 33.14 3.45
C GLY A 25 -5.54 33.46 4.85
N LYS A 26 -5.38 32.53 5.79
CA LYS A 26 -5.61 32.85 7.21
C LYS A 26 -4.56 33.89 7.63
N PRO A 27 -4.94 35.02 8.25
CA PRO A 27 -3.99 35.87 8.93
C PRO A 27 -3.34 35.07 10.05
N SER A 28 -2.02 34.96 10.00
CA SER A 28 -1.17 34.32 11.00
C SER A 28 -1.06 35.23 12.23
N ASP A 29 -2.12 35.25 13.05
CA ASP A 29 -2.15 35.90 14.37
C ASP A 29 -2.69 34.95 15.46
N GLN A 30 -2.67 33.64 15.19
CA GLN A 30 -2.73 32.65 16.25
C GLN A 30 -1.29 32.31 16.61
N ALA A 31 -0.91 32.58 17.87
CA ALA A 31 0.34 32.14 18.45
C ALA A 31 0.58 30.69 18.02
N GLU A 32 1.63 30.46 17.23
CA GLU A 32 1.98 29.14 16.75
C GLU A 32 2.17 28.25 17.96
N GLU A 33 1.17 27.41 18.24
CA GLU A 33 1.33 26.31 19.17
C GLU A 33 2.46 25.49 18.58
N LYS A 34 3.65 25.65 19.15
CA LYS A 34 4.90 25.06 18.68
C LYS A 34 4.67 23.57 18.56
N VAL A 35 4.32 23.11 17.35
CA VAL A 35 4.04 21.72 17.07
C VAL A 35 5.30 20.98 17.44
N VAL A 36 5.26 20.27 18.57
CA VAL A 36 6.38 19.45 19.00
C VAL A 36 6.47 18.32 17.99
N ILE A 37 7.36 18.49 17.01
CA ILE A 37 7.64 17.47 16.01
C ILE A 37 8.24 16.30 16.77
N LYS A 38 7.42 15.29 17.04
CA LYS A 38 7.92 14.03 17.58
C LYS A 38 8.94 13.47 16.58
N PRO A 39 10.09 12.95 17.05
CA PRO A 39 11.05 12.32 16.16
C PRO A 39 10.33 11.23 15.37
N ALA A 40 10.65 11.13 14.08
CA ALA A 40 10.12 10.06 13.23
C ALA A 40 10.41 8.71 13.90
N PRO A 41 9.44 7.77 13.94
CA PRO A 41 9.69 6.43 14.43
C PRO A 41 10.91 5.84 13.73
N LYS A 42 11.86 5.31 14.50
CA LYS A 42 13.02 4.62 13.92
C LYS A 42 12.51 3.31 13.31
N LEU A 43 12.56 3.23 11.98
CA LEU A 43 12.22 2.00 11.27
C LEU A 43 13.24 0.91 11.60
N SER A 44 12.75 -0.31 11.82
CA SER A 44 13.61 -1.49 11.97
C SER A 44 14.11 -1.94 10.61
N ASN A 45 15.34 -2.46 10.53
CA ASN A 45 15.79 -3.20 9.33
C ASN A 45 15.35 -4.68 9.38
N ASP A 46 14.87 -5.15 10.53
CA ASP A 46 14.43 -6.53 10.70
C ASP A 46 12.97 -6.70 10.24
N ALA A 47 12.79 -7.45 9.16
CA ALA A 47 11.49 -7.78 8.59
C ALA A 47 10.91 -9.12 9.10
N THR A 48 11.62 -9.85 9.97
CA THR A 48 11.28 -11.23 10.38
C THR A 48 9.87 -11.34 10.94
N THR A 49 9.48 -10.43 11.82
CA THR A 49 8.13 -10.42 12.42
C THR A 49 7.05 -10.33 11.34
N TYR A 50 7.14 -9.34 10.46
CA TYR A 50 6.17 -9.11 9.39
C TYR A 50 6.17 -10.22 8.33
N ALA A 51 7.33 -10.83 8.08
CA ALA A 51 7.44 -11.98 7.19
C ALA A 51 6.68 -13.19 7.73
N ASN A 52 6.83 -13.50 9.03
CA ASN A 52 6.11 -14.59 9.68
C ASN A 52 4.61 -14.31 9.75
N GLU A 53 4.21 -13.09 10.05
CA GLU A 53 2.80 -12.68 10.02
C GLU A 53 2.20 -12.83 8.63
N ALA A 54 2.91 -12.39 7.58
CA ALA A 54 2.48 -12.55 6.19
C ALA A 54 2.37 -14.03 5.82
N TRP A 55 3.36 -14.85 6.18
CA TRP A 55 3.33 -16.29 5.92
C TRP A 55 2.14 -16.98 6.59
N LYS A 56 1.91 -16.69 7.87
CA LYS A 56 0.76 -17.20 8.62
C LYS A 56 -0.56 -16.78 7.97
N PHE A 57 -0.70 -15.49 7.67
CA PHE A 57 -1.89 -14.93 7.06
C PHE A 57 -2.20 -15.57 5.72
N ILE A 58 -1.20 -15.66 4.83
CA ILE A 58 -1.36 -16.22 3.49
C ILE A 58 -1.87 -17.67 3.57
N ASN A 59 -1.29 -18.51 4.43
CA ASN A 59 -1.73 -19.91 4.58
C ASN A 59 -3.08 -20.07 5.28
N GLN A 60 -3.58 -19.02 5.93
CA GLN A 60 -4.91 -19.04 6.55
C GLN A 60 -6.02 -18.72 5.54
N VAL A 61 -5.76 -17.83 4.57
CA VAL A 61 -6.83 -17.21 3.78
C VAL A 61 -6.80 -17.52 2.28
N ASP A 62 -5.70 -18.05 1.75
CA ASP A 62 -5.55 -18.31 0.31
C ASP A 62 -6.58 -19.33 -0.21
N GLY A 63 -6.98 -20.30 0.61
CA GLY A 63 -8.05 -21.25 0.32
C GLY A 63 -9.38 -20.59 -0.04
N LEU A 64 -9.66 -19.37 0.46
CA LEU A 64 -10.85 -18.61 0.09
C LEU A 64 -10.78 -18.13 -1.36
N VAL A 65 -9.60 -17.72 -1.82
CA VAL A 65 -9.38 -17.26 -3.20
C VAL A 65 -9.44 -18.45 -4.16
N TYR A 66 -8.78 -19.57 -3.82
CA TYR A 66 -8.89 -20.83 -4.57
C TYR A 66 -10.33 -21.29 -4.72
N SER A 67 -11.10 -21.22 -3.63
CA SER A 67 -12.50 -21.65 -3.59
C SER A 67 -13.48 -20.60 -4.15
N LYS A 68 -12.97 -19.47 -4.66
CA LYS A 68 -13.74 -18.33 -5.18
C LYS A 68 -14.88 -17.89 -4.24
N LYS A 69 -14.60 -17.79 -2.94
CA LYS A 69 -15.54 -17.27 -1.93
C LYS A 69 -15.67 -15.75 -2.05
N ILE A 70 -16.21 -15.27 -3.18
CA ILE A 70 -16.21 -13.85 -3.60
C ILE A 70 -16.72 -12.91 -2.51
N ASP A 71 -17.78 -13.33 -1.81
CA ASP A 71 -18.43 -12.64 -0.69
C ASP A 71 -17.49 -12.39 0.51
N GLN A 72 -16.42 -13.17 0.62
CA GLN A 72 -15.46 -13.12 1.74
C GLN A 72 -14.14 -12.46 1.36
N LEU A 73 -13.82 -12.33 0.07
CA LEU A 73 -12.50 -11.92 -0.40
C LEU A 73 -12.15 -10.48 -0.01
N GLU A 74 -13.11 -9.56 -0.01
CA GLU A 74 -12.82 -8.16 0.34
C GLU A 74 -12.43 -8.01 1.82
N GLU A 75 -13.25 -8.56 2.73
CA GLU A 75 -13.07 -8.40 4.17
C GLU A 75 -12.01 -9.33 4.76
N GLN A 76 -11.90 -10.56 4.27
CA GLN A 76 -11.01 -11.57 4.87
C GLN A 76 -9.65 -11.65 4.17
N VAL A 77 -9.55 -11.25 2.90
CA VAL A 77 -8.29 -11.35 2.13
C VAL A 77 -7.73 -9.96 1.82
N ARG A 78 -8.44 -9.14 1.05
CA ARG A 78 -7.88 -7.92 0.46
C ARG A 78 -7.62 -6.83 1.48
N LYS A 79 -8.57 -6.51 2.37
CA LYS A 79 -8.37 -5.49 3.40
C LYS A 79 -7.26 -5.88 4.38
N PRO A 80 -7.23 -7.10 4.95
CA PRO A 80 -6.15 -7.51 5.85
C PRO A 80 -4.78 -7.57 5.15
N ALA A 81 -4.71 -8.04 3.90
CA ALA A 81 -3.46 -8.04 3.13
C ALA A 81 -2.90 -6.62 2.91
N ARG A 82 -3.76 -5.65 2.58
CA ARG A 82 -3.38 -4.24 2.44
C ARG A 82 -2.94 -3.63 3.77
N LYS A 83 -3.66 -3.92 4.86
CA LYS A 83 -3.29 -3.48 6.21
C LYS A 83 -1.90 -4.00 6.58
N LEU A 84 -1.68 -5.31 6.47
CA LEU A 84 -0.38 -5.91 6.80
C LEU A 84 0.75 -5.39 5.91
N SER A 85 0.50 -5.17 4.61
CA SER A 85 1.47 -4.53 3.70
C SER A 85 1.81 -3.09 4.11
N THR A 86 0.82 -2.37 4.65
CA THR A 86 0.98 -0.98 5.11
C THR A 86 1.75 -0.95 6.43
N ASP A 87 1.37 -1.79 7.39
CA ASP A 87 2.06 -1.95 8.67
C ASP A 87 3.52 -2.34 8.45
N TRP A 88 3.80 -3.25 7.52
CA TRP A 88 5.17 -3.60 7.12
C TRP A 88 5.95 -2.37 6.68
N ARG A 89 5.42 -1.57 5.73
CA ARG A 89 6.10 -0.38 5.18
C ARG A 89 6.33 0.73 6.22
N ILE A 90 5.47 0.80 7.24
CA ILE A 90 5.56 1.80 8.31
C ILE A 90 6.58 1.41 9.38
N ASN A 91 6.89 0.12 9.51
CA ASN A 91 7.72 -0.38 10.62
C ASN A 91 9.06 -0.98 10.16
N VAL A 92 9.16 -1.38 8.89
CA VAL A 92 10.37 -1.91 8.28
C VAL A 92 10.93 -0.90 7.29
N LYS A 93 12.23 -0.66 7.39
CA LYS A 93 12.95 0.26 6.53
C LYS A 93 13.02 -0.31 5.11
N MET A 94 12.26 0.32 4.20
CA MET A 94 12.25 0.02 2.78
C MET A 94 13.48 0.64 2.10
N THR A 95 14.69 0.19 2.40
CA THR A 95 15.89 0.65 1.69
C THR A 95 16.41 -0.44 0.78
N ASP A 96 15.94 -0.53 -0.46
CA ASP A 96 16.37 -1.57 -1.43
C ASP A 96 16.11 -3.04 -1.01
N SER A 97 16.15 -3.95 -1.99
CA SER A 97 15.96 -5.40 -1.76
C SER A 97 17.08 -6.04 -0.94
N VAL A 98 18.19 -5.32 -0.72
CA VAL A 98 19.34 -5.78 0.07
C VAL A 98 19.09 -5.56 1.56
N THR A 99 18.37 -4.51 1.98
CA THR A 99 18.09 -4.28 3.43
C THR A 99 16.82 -4.93 3.98
N GLU A 100 15.75 -5.12 3.17
CA GLU A 100 14.64 -6.00 3.58
C GLU A 100 15.06 -7.48 3.60
N GLY A 101 16.18 -7.79 2.94
CA GLY A 101 16.68 -9.13 2.73
C GLY A 101 15.68 -10.01 1.97
N LYS A 102 15.86 -11.32 2.08
CA LYS A 102 14.96 -12.32 1.47
C LYS A 102 13.50 -12.23 1.93
N TYR A 103 13.22 -11.60 3.07
CA TYR A 103 11.87 -11.48 3.59
C TYR A 103 10.98 -10.53 2.77
N ALA A 104 11.56 -9.70 1.91
CA ALA A 104 10.84 -8.99 0.86
C ALA A 104 9.99 -9.92 -0.03
N LEU A 105 10.40 -11.19 -0.19
CA LEU A 105 9.65 -12.21 -0.94
C LEU A 105 8.28 -12.50 -0.31
N CYS A 106 8.16 -12.41 1.02
CA CYS A 106 6.89 -12.59 1.71
C CYS A 106 5.95 -11.40 1.54
N ARG A 107 6.49 -10.17 1.50
CA ARG A 107 5.70 -8.98 1.11
C ARG A 107 5.23 -9.06 -0.34
N LYS A 108 6.06 -9.59 -1.23
CA LYS A 108 5.69 -9.85 -2.63
C LYS A 108 4.55 -10.87 -2.73
N ALA A 109 4.66 -12.00 -2.02
CA ALA A 109 3.60 -13.01 -1.94
C ALA A 109 2.27 -12.40 -1.44
N LEU A 110 2.32 -11.59 -0.39
CA LEU A 110 1.15 -10.90 0.15
C LEU A 110 0.49 -9.96 -0.88
N THR A 111 1.30 -9.23 -1.64
CA THR A 111 0.82 -8.34 -2.70
C THR A 111 0.18 -9.12 -3.85
N SER A 112 0.83 -10.22 -4.28
CA SER A 112 0.30 -11.07 -5.35
C SER A 112 -1.02 -11.75 -4.96
N LEU A 113 -1.20 -12.14 -3.69
CA LEU A 113 -2.46 -12.67 -3.16
C LEU A 113 -3.58 -11.63 -3.25
N GLU A 114 -3.31 -10.39 -2.85
CA GLU A 114 -4.31 -9.30 -2.92
C GLU A 114 -4.74 -9.03 -4.36
N ILE A 115 -3.78 -8.99 -5.29
CA ILE A 115 -4.04 -8.79 -6.72
C ILE A 115 -4.88 -9.94 -7.26
N TRP A 116 -4.49 -11.19 -6.99
CA TRP A 116 -5.25 -12.34 -7.45
C TRP A 116 -6.68 -12.36 -6.89
N ALA A 117 -6.85 -12.04 -5.60
CA ALA A 117 -8.16 -11.92 -4.99
C ALA A 117 -9.01 -10.82 -5.67
N ARG A 118 -8.42 -9.66 -6.00
CA ARG A 118 -9.09 -8.60 -6.74
C ARG A 118 -9.54 -9.06 -8.13
N GLU A 119 -8.63 -9.64 -8.90
CA GLU A 119 -8.96 -10.14 -10.26
C GLU A 119 -10.03 -11.25 -10.20
N THR A 120 -10.03 -12.05 -9.14
CA THR A 120 -11.05 -13.09 -8.89
C THR A 120 -12.42 -12.47 -8.61
N ILE A 121 -12.50 -11.41 -7.79
CA ILE A 121 -13.76 -10.65 -7.56
C ILE A 121 -14.26 -10.05 -8.87
N SER A 122 -13.37 -9.44 -9.65
CA SER A 122 -13.70 -8.80 -10.93
C SER A 122 -13.97 -9.79 -12.06
N GLN A 123 -13.81 -11.10 -11.84
CA GLN A 123 -13.94 -12.15 -12.86
C GLN A 123 -13.10 -11.86 -14.10
N SER A 124 -11.90 -11.32 -13.90
CA SER A 124 -10.98 -10.91 -14.94
C SER A 124 -10.38 -12.12 -15.65
N ASP A 125 -10.21 -12.04 -16.97
CA ASP A 125 -9.54 -13.07 -17.79
C ASP A 125 -8.08 -13.31 -17.36
N THR A 126 -7.49 -12.35 -16.64
CA THR A 126 -6.12 -12.46 -16.11
C THR A 126 -6.02 -13.18 -14.77
N ALA A 127 -7.15 -13.59 -14.16
CA ALA A 127 -7.17 -14.20 -12.84
C ALA A 127 -6.30 -15.48 -12.77
N ALA A 128 -6.29 -16.30 -13.82
CA ALA A 128 -5.45 -17.50 -13.89
C ALA A 128 -3.95 -17.16 -13.89
N GLN A 129 -3.55 -16.12 -14.62
CA GLN A 129 -2.16 -15.65 -14.61
C GLN A 129 -1.77 -15.11 -13.22
N LYS A 130 -2.69 -14.42 -12.53
CA LYS A 130 -2.44 -13.90 -11.17
C LYS A 130 -2.40 -14.98 -10.12
N GLN A 131 -3.14 -16.07 -10.28
CA GLN A 131 -2.97 -17.26 -9.48
C GLN A 131 -1.55 -17.82 -9.61
N ALA A 132 -1.07 -18.02 -10.85
CA ALA A 132 0.27 -18.55 -11.10
C ALA A 132 1.37 -17.61 -10.55
N ASP A 133 1.19 -16.29 -10.69
CA ASP A 133 2.09 -15.30 -10.10
C ASP A 133 2.16 -15.44 -8.58
N TYR A 134 1.00 -15.57 -7.93
CA TYR A 134 0.89 -15.76 -6.49
C TYR A 134 1.52 -17.08 -6.02
N GLU A 135 1.27 -18.20 -6.70
CA GLU A 135 1.81 -19.51 -6.32
C GLU A 135 3.34 -19.53 -6.36
N ARG A 136 3.92 -18.93 -7.41
CA ARG A 136 5.38 -18.72 -7.51
C ARG A 136 5.89 -17.88 -6.34
N ASP A 137 5.27 -16.75 -6.07
CA ASP A 137 5.73 -15.81 -5.05
C ASP A 137 5.53 -16.39 -3.63
N LYS A 138 4.46 -17.16 -3.38
CA LYS A 138 4.24 -17.93 -2.15
C LYS A 138 5.38 -18.92 -1.92
N LYS A 139 5.79 -19.67 -2.95
CA LYS A 139 6.89 -20.64 -2.86
C LYS A 139 8.23 -19.96 -2.56
N GLN A 140 8.46 -18.78 -3.12
CA GLN A 140 9.65 -17.97 -2.79
C GLN A 140 9.64 -17.49 -1.34
N CYS A 141 8.48 -17.05 -0.82
CA CYS A 141 8.33 -16.70 0.59
C CYS A 141 8.56 -17.92 1.50
N GLN A 142 8.01 -19.08 1.15
CA GLN A 142 8.24 -20.32 1.89
C GLN A 142 9.73 -20.62 2.05
N GLY A 143 10.48 -20.60 0.95
CA GLY A 143 11.93 -20.81 0.99
C GLY A 143 12.65 -19.79 1.87
N ALA A 144 12.16 -18.53 1.90
CA ALA A 144 12.73 -17.49 2.76
C ALA A 144 12.45 -17.72 4.26
N ILE A 145 11.27 -18.25 4.60
CA ILE A 145 10.89 -18.61 5.97
C ILE A 145 11.63 -19.87 6.44
N GLU A 146 11.74 -20.89 5.60
CA GLU A 146 12.38 -22.17 5.94
C GLU A 146 13.91 -22.07 6.07
N ASN A 147 14.52 -21.08 5.42
CA ASN A 147 15.98 -20.91 5.42
C ASN A 147 16.37 -19.50 5.92
N PRO A 148 16.14 -19.18 7.21
CA PRO A 148 16.33 -17.84 7.78
C PRO A 148 17.80 -17.36 7.77
N ASP A 149 18.76 -18.25 7.51
CA ASP A 149 20.19 -17.90 7.42
C ASP A 149 20.64 -17.50 5.99
N LEU A 150 20.00 -18.02 4.94
CA LEU A 150 20.40 -17.85 3.52
C LEU A 150 19.97 -16.52 2.87
N GLY A 151 20.12 -15.37 3.55
CA GLY A 151 19.77 -14.08 2.91
C GLY A 151 19.58 -12.87 3.83
N ASN A 152 19.94 -13.01 5.10
CA ASN A 152 20.13 -11.88 6.03
C ASN A 152 21.64 -11.62 6.20
N THR A 153 22.38 -11.59 5.10
CA THR A 153 23.74 -11.06 5.14
C THR A 153 23.64 -9.55 5.24
N ASP A 154 23.82 -9.03 6.45
CA ASP A 154 24.19 -7.62 6.62
C ASP A 154 25.42 -7.40 5.73
N PRO A 155 25.36 -6.51 4.71
CA PRO A 155 26.51 -6.26 3.85
C PRO A 155 27.75 -5.78 4.64
N LYS A 156 27.57 -5.33 5.90
CA LYS A 156 28.69 -4.99 6.80
C LYS A 156 29.34 -6.19 7.47
N LYS A 157 28.75 -7.38 7.44
CA LYS A 157 29.31 -8.60 8.04
C LYS A 157 30.13 -9.44 7.06
N VAL A 158 30.05 -9.18 5.76
CA VAL A 158 30.93 -9.79 4.76
C VAL A 158 32.06 -8.80 4.51
N GLY A 159 33.21 -9.07 5.12
CA GLY A 159 34.32 -8.15 5.38
C GLY A 159 34.75 -7.19 4.26
N VAL A 160 35.07 -5.97 4.70
CA VAL A 160 36.35 -5.31 4.39
C VAL A 160 37.07 -5.08 5.71
#